data_AF-D8QSD1-F1
#
_entry.id   AF-D8QSD1-F1
#
_cell.length_a   1.000
_cell.length_b   1.000
_cell.length_c   1.000
_cell.angle_alpha   90.00
_cell.angle_beta   90.00
_cell.angle_gamma   90.00
#
_symmetry.space_group_name_H-M   'P 1'
#
loop_
_entity.id
_entity.type
_entity.pdbx_description
1 polymer ?
#
loop_
_entity_poly.entity_id
_entity_poly.type
_entity_poly.pdbx_seq_one_letter_code
_entity_poly.pdbx_strand_id
1 'polypeptide(L)'
;SSRLPPGPFSLPIFGALFSLEEPLHHHFAKISKKYGPIVFLKMGMAPFVVVNDNQMAAQVLKAHDLEFGSRPEDGFFRIVSHGGNDLVLAPIGDKWKAMRRICSTHLFSNSMVKASAGFRESEMKHAVKAIFQQSGTTIKLQEVLSNL
;
A
#
# COMPACT_ATOMS: atom_id res chain seq x y z
N SER A 1 -10.17 22.54 -24.32
CA SER A 1 -10.10 22.61 -22.86
C SER A 1 -9.78 21.22 -22.33
N SER A 2 -8.58 20.99 -21.79
CA SER A 2 -8.16 19.67 -21.32
C SER A 2 -8.87 19.33 -19.99
N ARG A 3 -9.64 18.24 -19.98
CA ARG A 3 -10.43 17.79 -18.81
C ARG A 3 -9.60 17.01 -17.77
N LEU A 4 -8.31 16.79 -18.01
CA LEU A 4 -7.44 15.99 -17.14
C LEU A 4 -6.57 16.89 -16.27
N PRO A 5 -6.16 16.42 -15.07
CA PRO A 5 -5.14 17.08 -14.28
C PRO A 5 -3.84 17.29 -15.08
N PRO A 6 -3.02 18.28 -14.73
CA PRO A 6 -1.72 18.49 -15.36
C PRO A 6 -0.77 17.32 -15.05
N GLY A 7 0.29 17.17 -15.84
CA GLY A 7 1.33 16.20 -15.54
C GLY A 7 2.44 16.10 -16.58
N PRO A 8 3.39 15.18 -16.37
CA PRO A 8 4.56 15.05 -17.24
C PRO A 8 4.18 14.61 -18.66
N PHE A 9 5.04 14.99 -19.61
CA PHE A 9 4.93 14.52 -20.98
C PHE A 9 4.95 12.99 -21.04
N SER A 10 4.07 12.42 -21.86
CA SER A 10 3.91 10.99 -22.03
C SER A 10 4.28 10.59 -23.45
N LEU A 11 5.22 9.66 -23.59
CA LEU A 11 5.59 9.09 -24.89
C LEU A 11 4.46 8.20 -25.43
N PRO A 12 4.29 8.09 -26.77
CA PRO A 12 3.40 7.09 -27.35
C PRO A 12 3.74 5.69 -26.83
N ILE A 13 2.71 4.91 -26.46
CA ILE A 13 2.79 3.53 -25.93
C ILE A 13 3.41 3.42 -24.53
N PHE A 14 4.54 4.08 -24.27
CA PHE A 14 5.31 3.94 -23.03
C PHE A 14 4.86 4.89 -21.90
N GLY A 15 4.13 5.95 -22.22
CA GLY A 15 3.74 6.94 -21.24
C GLY A 15 4.95 7.62 -20.61
N ALA A 16 4.94 7.75 -19.29
CA ALA A 16 5.98 8.36 -18.47
C ALA A 16 7.00 7.34 -17.92
N LEU A 17 6.95 6.06 -18.32
CA LEU A 17 7.79 4.99 -17.75
C LEU A 17 9.29 5.35 -17.76
N PHE A 18 9.79 5.91 -18.86
CA PHE A 18 11.21 6.30 -19.00
C PHE A 18 11.60 7.55 -18.20
N SER A 19 10.63 8.26 -17.64
CA SER A 19 10.86 9.44 -16.80
C SER A 19 10.78 9.14 -15.30
N LEU A 20 10.35 7.94 -14.91
CA LEU A 20 10.24 7.55 -13.50
C LEU A 20 11.63 7.42 -12.87
N GLU A 21 11.78 7.99 -11.67
CA GLU A 21 13.00 7.90 -10.87
C GLU A 21 12.70 7.06 -9.61
N GLU A 22 13.62 6.18 -9.22
CA GLU A 22 13.53 5.47 -7.95
C GLU A 22 14.15 6.28 -6.80
N PRO A 23 13.55 6.25 -5.59
CA PRO A 23 12.32 5.56 -5.25
C PRO A 23 11.07 6.35 -5.70
N LEU A 24 10.04 5.63 -6.15
CA LEU A 24 8.85 6.24 -6.81
C LEU A 24 8.13 7.29 -5.95
N HIS A 25 8.07 7.11 -4.64
CA HIS A 25 7.41 8.09 -3.75
C HIS A 25 8.15 9.44 -3.72
N HIS A 26 9.49 9.44 -3.85
CA HIS A 26 10.26 10.68 -4.00
C HIS A 26 10.01 11.33 -5.36
N HIS A 27 9.97 10.53 -6.43
CA HIS A 27 9.64 11.02 -7.77
C HIS A 27 8.24 11.67 -7.80
N PHE A 28 7.23 11.00 -7.25
CA PHE A 28 5.86 11.51 -7.18
C PHE A 28 5.75 12.79 -6.33
N ALA A 29 6.48 12.88 -5.22
CA ALA A 29 6.56 14.13 -4.46
C ALA A 29 7.21 15.27 -5.26
N LYS A 30 8.28 14.98 -6.01
CA LYS A 30 8.99 15.94 -6.87
C LYS A 30 8.10 16.46 -8.00
N ILE A 31 7.40 15.60 -8.74
CA ILE A 31 6.52 16.04 -9.83
C ILE A 31 5.29 16.78 -9.30
N SER A 32 4.79 16.44 -8.12
CA SER A 32 3.66 17.14 -7.49
C SER A 32 4.02 18.58 -7.12
N LYS A 33 5.28 18.85 -6.74
CA LYS A 33 5.75 20.25 -6.55
C LYS A 33 5.71 21.07 -7.85
N LYS A 34 5.83 20.41 -9.02
CA LYS A 34 5.85 21.07 -10.34
C LYS A 34 4.45 21.23 -10.94
N TYR A 35 3.63 20.18 -10.89
CA TYR A 35 2.33 20.14 -11.56
C TYR A 35 1.15 20.41 -10.63
N GLY A 36 1.38 20.41 -9.31
CA GLY A 36 0.35 20.62 -8.30
C GLY A 36 -0.05 19.33 -7.57
N PRO A 37 -1.07 19.42 -6.70
CA PRO A 37 -1.43 18.35 -5.77
C PRO A 37 -2.10 17.12 -6.43
N ILE A 38 -2.57 17.26 -7.67
CA ILE A 38 -3.15 16.17 -8.47
C ILE A 38 -2.39 16.12 -9.80
N VAL A 39 -1.71 15.01 -10.04
CA VAL A 39 -0.88 14.83 -11.24
C VAL A 39 -1.41 13.66 -12.05
N PHE A 40 -1.67 13.88 -13.34
CA PHE A 40 -2.03 12.82 -14.28
C PHE A 40 -0.79 12.35 -15.05
N LEU A 41 -0.59 11.04 -15.14
CA LEU A 41 0.44 10.44 -15.99
C LEU A 41 -0.07 9.13 -16.58
N LYS A 42 0.61 8.64 -17.62
CA LYS A 42 0.38 7.28 -18.13
C LYS A 42 1.56 6.41 -17.75
N MET A 43 1.32 5.21 -17.21
CA MET A 43 2.36 4.18 -17.09
C MET A 43 2.11 3.15 -18.18
N GLY A 44 2.94 3.18 -19.23
CA GLY A 44 2.61 2.52 -20.49
C GLY A 44 1.36 3.17 -21.08
N MET A 45 0.33 2.36 -21.29
CA MET A 45 -0.98 2.80 -21.78
C MET A 45 -2.01 3.04 -20.67
N ALA A 46 -1.69 2.64 -19.43
CA ALA A 46 -2.62 2.74 -18.31
C ALA A 46 -2.60 4.16 -17.70
N PRO A 47 -3.77 4.79 -17.47
CA PRO A 47 -3.85 6.09 -16.81
C PRO A 47 -3.63 5.99 -15.30
N PHE A 48 -2.86 6.92 -14.76
CA PHE A 48 -2.59 7.05 -13.33
C PHE A 48 -2.82 8.49 -12.87
N VAL A 49 -3.34 8.62 -11.66
CA VAL A 49 -3.48 9.89 -10.96
C VAL A 49 -2.73 9.78 -9.64
N VAL A 50 -1.80 10.70 -9.42
CA VAL A 50 -1.08 10.87 -8.17
C VAL A 50 -1.74 11.98 -7.39
N VAL A 51 -2.09 11.70 -6.14
CA VAL A 51 -2.63 12.68 -5.20
C VAL A 51 -1.59 12.90 -4.11
N ASN A 52 -1.16 14.15 -3.95
CA ASN A 52 -0.12 14.55 -2.99
C ASN A 52 -0.54 15.80 -2.22
N ASP A 53 -1.70 15.71 -1.56
CA ASP A 53 -2.29 16.73 -0.71
C ASP A 53 -3.24 16.08 0.31
N ASN A 54 -3.37 16.66 1.50
CA ASN A 54 -4.19 16.09 2.58
C ASN A 54 -5.70 16.23 2.32
N GLN A 55 -6.15 17.36 1.77
CA GLN A 55 -7.55 17.58 1.44
C GLN A 55 -7.97 16.64 0.32
N MET A 56 -7.15 16.50 -0.72
CA MET A 56 -7.43 15.59 -1.83
C MET A 56 -7.33 14.12 -1.42
N ALA A 57 -6.41 13.75 -0.52
CA ALA A 57 -6.40 12.41 0.05
C ALA A 57 -7.71 12.11 0.82
N ALA A 58 -8.26 13.08 1.56
CA ALA A 58 -9.56 12.91 2.21
C ALA A 58 -10.72 12.76 1.22
N GLN A 59 -10.66 13.43 0.05
CA GLN A 59 -11.64 13.22 -1.01
C GLN A 59 -11.61 11.78 -1.52
N VAL A 60 -10.42 11.26 -1.83
CA VAL A 60 -10.24 9.91 -2.39
C VAL A 60 -10.52 8.81 -1.38
N LEU A 61 -10.00 8.95 -0.16
CA LEU A 61 -9.99 7.88 0.85
C LEU A 61 -11.21 7.87 1.77
N LYS A 62 -12.03 8.93 1.75
CA LYS A 62 -13.18 9.07 2.64
C LYS A 62 -14.44 9.59 1.94
N ALA A 63 -14.37 10.70 1.22
CA ALA A 63 -15.57 11.28 0.61
C ALA A 63 -16.10 10.42 -0.56
N HIS A 64 -15.19 9.80 -1.30
CA HIS A 64 -15.45 8.97 -2.47
C HIS A 64 -14.80 7.58 -2.32
N ASP A 65 -14.83 7.04 -1.10
CA ASP A 65 -14.14 5.79 -0.78
C ASP A 65 -14.74 4.56 -1.49
N LEU A 66 -16.02 4.61 -1.88
CA LEU A 66 -16.66 3.56 -2.67
C LEU A 66 -16.21 3.59 -4.14
N GLU A 67 -16.03 4.78 -4.72
CA GLU A 67 -15.59 4.96 -6.10
C GLU A 67 -14.11 4.62 -6.29
N PHE A 68 -13.26 4.97 -5.32
CA PHE A 68 -11.81 4.74 -5.38
C PHE A 68 -11.33 3.55 -4.55
N GLY A 69 -12.23 2.87 -3.83
CA GLY A 69 -11.86 1.83 -2.87
C GLY A 69 -11.44 0.50 -3.51
N SER A 70 -11.84 0.25 -4.76
CA SER A 70 -11.47 -0.95 -5.51
C SER A 70 -10.02 -0.89 -6.01
N ARG A 71 -9.42 -2.07 -6.27
CA ARG A 71 -8.09 -2.18 -6.88
C ARG A 71 -8.20 -2.50 -8.37
N PRO A 72 -7.21 -2.12 -9.19
CA PRO A 72 -7.19 -2.51 -10.60
C PRO A 72 -7.30 -4.03 -10.76
N GLU A 73 -8.20 -4.50 -11.60
CA GLU A 73 -8.34 -5.93 -11.93
C GLU A 73 -7.38 -6.32 -13.07
N ASP A 74 -6.09 -5.99 -12.92
CA ASP A 74 -5.08 -6.47 -13.86
C ASP A 74 -4.68 -7.93 -13.57
N GLY A 75 -3.97 -8.54 -14.52
CA GLY A 75 -3.57 -9.94 -14.42
C GLY A 75 -2.71 -10.25 -13.19
N PHE A 76 -1.89 -9.29 -12.75
CA PHE A 76 -1.05 -9.44 -11.57
C PHE A 76 -1.90 -9.44 -10.29
N PHE A 77 -2.76 -8.44 -10.12
CA PHE A 77 -3.64 -8.36 -8.95
C PHE A 77 -4.61 -9.54 -8.89
N ARG A 78 -5.09 -10.06 -10.02
CA ARG A 78 -5.93 -11.26 -10.04
C ARG A 78 -5.20 -12.51 -9.51
N ILE A 79 -3.93 -12.68 -9.85
CA ILE A 79 -3.13 -13.81 -9.37
C ILE A 79 -2.88 -13.68 -7.87
N VAL A 80 -2.39 -12.52 -7.42
CA VAL A 80 -2.05 -12.28 -6.01
C VAL A 80 -3.30 -12.32 -5.11
N SER A 81 -4.43 -11.81 -5.60
CA SER A 81 -5.72 -11.86 -4.90
C SER A 81 -6.39 -13.24 -4.91
N HIS A 82 -5.78 -14.24 -5.55
CA HIS A 82 -6.40 -15.56 -5.77
C HIS A 82 -7.79 -15.45 -6.44
N GLY A 83 -7.92 -14.55 -7.42
CA GLY A 83 -9.18 -14.27 -8.09
C GLY A 83 -10.16 -13.43 -7.26
N GLY A 84 -9.66 -12.48 -6.46
CA GLY A 84 -10.50 -11.61 -5.61
C GLY A 84 -10.99 -12.29 -4.34
N ASN A 85 -10.25 -13.27 -3.84
CA ASN A 85 -10.58 -14.06 -2.65
C ASN A 85 -9.78 -13.66 -1.41
N ASP A 86 -8.90 -12.67 -1.51
CA ASP A 86 -8.13 -12.12 -0.40
C ASP A 86 -8.85 -10.93 0.28
N LEU A 87 -8.26 -10.38 1.34
CA LEU A 87 -8.83 -9.24 2.09
C LEU A 87 -8.40 -7.87 1.55
N VAL A 88 -7.25 -7.79 0.89
CA VAL A 88 -6.53 -6.53 0.59
C VAL A 88 -6.82 -6.04 -0.82
N LEU A 89 -6.89 -6.95 -1.79
CA LEU A 89 -6.99 -6.65 -3.22
C LEU A 89 -8.34 -7.00 -3.83
N ALA A 90 -9.17 -7.79 -3.13
CA ALA A 90 -10.51 -8.12 -3.59
C ALA A 90 -11.38 -6.88 -3.81
N PRO A 91 -12.23 -6.86 -4.86
CA PRO A 91 -13.14 -5.77 -5.12
C PRO A 91 -14.17 -5.62 -3.99
N ILE A 92 -14.66 -4.40 -3.78
CA ILE A 92 -15.69 -4.13 -2.78
C ILE A 92 -16.97 -4.85 -3.16
N GLY A 93 -17.43 -5.74 -2.28
CA GLY A 93 -18.65 -6.52 -2.46
C GLY A 93 -18.98 -7.30 -1.18
N ASP A 94 -20.06 -8.06 -1.20
CA ASP A 94 -20.56 -8.74 0.02
C ASP A 94 -19.55 -9.75 0.59
N LYS A 95 -18.81 -10.44 -0.28
CA LYS A 95 -17.71 -11.33 0.12
C LYS A 95 -16.61 -10.59 0.88
N TRP A 96 -16.15 -9.47 0.33
CA TRP A 96 -15.13 -8.65 0.97
C TRP A 96 -15.64 -8.06 2.30
N LYS A 97 -16.89 -7.58 2.35
CA LYS A 97 -17.52 -7.08 3.59
C LYS A 97 -17.58 -8.17 4.66
N ALA A 98 -17.96 -9.39 4.30
CA ALA A 98 -18.00 -10.52 5.22
C ALA A 98 -16.59 -10.85 5.76
N MET A 99 -15.57 -10.93 4.89
CA MET A 99 -14.19 -11.17 5.30
C MET A 99 -13.68 -10.06 6.24
N ARG A 100 -13.92 -8.79 5.88
CA ARG A 100 -13.52 -7.64 6.71
C ARG A 100 -14.20 -7.64 8.07
N ARG A 101 -15.47 -8.05 8.14
CA ARG A 101 -16.19 -8.23 9.42
C ARG A 101 -15.55 -9.32 10.26
N ILE A 102 -15.22 -10.47 9.68
CA ILE A 102 -14.55 -11.56 10.40
C ILE A 102 -13.21 -11.09 10.95
N CYS A 103 -12.36 -10.47 10.11
CA CYS A 103 -11.05 -10.00 10.54
C CYS A 103 -11.14 -8.93 11.63
N SER A 104 -12.00 -7.93 11.49
CA SER A 104 -12.17 -6.88 12.51
C SER A 104 -12.73 -7.41 13.84
N THR A 105 -13.61 -8.41 13.80
CA THR A 105 -14.25 -8.97 15.01
C THR A 105 -13.36 -9.99 15.70
N HIS A 106 -12.64 -10.82 14.93
CA HIS A 106 -11.97 -12.02 15.45
C HIS A 106 -10.46 -12.04 15.31
N LEU A 107 -9.83 -11.18 14.51
CA LEU A 107 -8.37 -11.16 14.35
C LEU A 107 -7.78 -9.87 14.91
N PHE A 108 -8.36 -8.74 14.53
CA PHE A 108 -7.90 -7.39 14.88
C PHE A 108 -8.73 -6.75 16.01
N SER A 109 -9.35 -7.57 16.86
CA SER A 109 -10.13 -7.09 18.01
C SER A 109 -9.27 -6.93 19.26
N ASN A 110 -9.69 -6.04 20.16
CA ASN A 110 -9.02 -5.84 21.45
C ASN A 110 -8.89 -7.13 22.27
N SER A 111 -9.88 -8.03 22.15
CA SER A 111 -9.83 -9.35 22.79
C SER A 111 -8.67 -10.18 22.28
N MET A 112 -8.49 -10.25 20.95
CA MET A 112 -7.38 -10.97 20.36
C MET A 112 -6.03 -10.34 20.67
N VAL A 113 -5.94 -9.01 20.66
CA VAL A 113 -4.71 -8.30 21.03
C VAL A 113 -4.25 -8.70 22.44
N LYS A 114 -5.19 -8.80 23.39
CA LYS A 114 -4.91 -9.27 24.76
C LYS A 114 -4.59 -10.76 24.81
N ALA A 115 -5.39 -11.60 24.16
CA ALA A 115 -5.22 -13.05 24.18
C ALA A 115 -3.86 -13.50 23.59
N SER A 116 -3.38 -12.82 22.55
CA SER A 116 -2.08 -13.10 21.91
C SER A 116 -0.91 -12.33 22.53
N ALA A 117 -1.12 -11.56 23.60
CA ALA A 117 -0.06 -10.75 24.22
C ALA A 117 1.11 -11.60 24.75
N GLY A 118 0.82 -12.69 25.45
CA GLY A 118 1.87 -13.57 25.99
C GLY A 118 2.72 -14.23 24.90
N PHE A 119 2.10 -14.62 23.77
CA PHE A 119 2.82 -15.16 22.63
C PHE A 119 3.76 -14.11 22.00
N ARG A 120 3.26 -12.90 21.73
CA ARG A 120 4.10 -11.81 21.18
C ARG A 120 5.24 -11.43 22.12
N GLU A 121 5.00 -11.43 23.44
CA GLU A 121 6.04 -11.18 24.43
C GLU A 121 7.12 -12.26 24.40
N SER A 122 6.74 -13.53 24.24
CA SER A 122 7.68 -14.64 24.09
C SER A 122 8.55 -14.49 22.84
N GLU A 123 7.95 -14.20 21.68
CA GLU A 123 8.70 -13.99 20.43
C GLU A 123 9.65 -12.79 20.54
N MET A 124 9.21 -11.71 21.17
CA MET A 124 10.06 -10.56 21.42
C MET A 124 11.25 -10.91 22.36
N LYS A 125 11.02 -11.70 23.41
CA LYS A 125 12.11 -12.19 24.28
C LYS A 125 13.11 -13.04 23.50
N HIS A 126 12.65 -13.88 22.59
CA HIS A 126 13.53 -14.66 21.70
C HIS A 126 14.37 -13.75 20.79
N ALA A 127 13.77 -12.74 20.16
CA ALA A 127 14.49 -11.79 19.34
C ALA A 127 15.55 -11.01 20.14
N VAL A 128 15.21 -10.52 21.34
CA VAL A 128 16.17 -9.82 22.23
C VAL A 128 17.32 -10.75 22.63
N LYS A 129 17.03 -12.01 22.95
CA LYS A 129 18.06 -13.00 23.28
C LYS A 129 19.00 -13.25 22.09
N ALA A 130 18.46 -13.37 20.87
CA ALA A 130 19.26 -13.55 19.65
C ALA A 130 20.18 -12.35 19.37
N ILE A 131 19.71 -11.13 19.66
CA ILE A 131 20.53 -9.90 19.58
C ILE A 131 21.64 -9.95 20.63
N PHE A 132 21.32 -10.27 21.88
CA PHE A 132 22.30 -10.31 22.98
C PHE A 132 23.40 -11.36 22.75
N GLN A 133 23.06 -12.52 22.18
CA GLN A 133 24.03 -13.56 21.85
C GLN A 133 25.05 -13.13 20.79
N GLN A 134 24.74 -12.11 20.00
CA GLN A 134 25.63 -11.53 18.98
C GLN A 134 26.27 -10.21 19.48
N SER A 135 26.27 -9.98 20.81
CA SER A 135 26.85 -8.78 21.39
C SER A 135 28.34 -8.64 21.02
N GLY A 136 28.74 -7.42 20.65
CA GLY A 136 30.10 -7.12 20.20
C GLY A 136 30.31 -7.28 18.69
N THR A 137 29.29 -7.68 17.92
CA THR A 137 29.34 -7.72 16.45
C THR A 137 28.30 -6.78 15.83
N THR A 138 28.45 -6.50 14.53
CA THR A 138 27.46 -5.76 13.76
C THR A 138 26.25 -6.65 13.46
N ILE A 139 25.07 -6.25 13.92
CA ILE A 139 23.82 -7.02 13.77
C ILE A 139 22.94 -6.37 12.70
N LYS A 140 22.44 -7.20 11.76
CA LYS A 140 21.40 -6.78 10.82
C LYS A 140 20.03 -6.98 11.43
N LEU A 141 19.44 -5.91 11.97
CA LEU A 141 18.13 -5.96 12.63
C LEU A 141 17.01 -6.48 11.72
N GLN A 142 17.08 -6.22 10.41
CA GLN A 142 16.09 -6.74 9.46
C GLN A 142 15.96 -8.27 9.52
N GLU A 143 17.09 -8.99 9.60
CA GLU A 143 17.10 -10.45 9.64
C GLU A 143 16.56 -10.97 10.98
N VAL A 144 16.81 -10.26 12.07
CA VAL A 144 16.26 -10.61 13.39
C VAL A 144 14.76 -10.39 13.43
N LEU A 145 14.28 -9.25 12.92
CA LEU A 145 12.87 -8.87 12.95
C LEU A 145 12.03 -9.64 11.94
N SER A 146 12.61 -10.16 10.86
CA SER A 146 11.88 -11.02 9.90
C SER A 146 11.56 -12.40 10.45
N ASN A 147 12.18 -12.80 11.57
CA ASN A 147 11.95 -14.07 12.25
C ASN A 147 11.00 -13.94 13.45
N LEU A 148 10.39 -12.76 13.65
CA LEU A 148 9.26 -12.51 14.57
C LEU A 148 7.93 -12.78 13.86
#